data_AF-A0A530Y293-F1
#
_entry.id   AF-A0A530Y293-F1
#
_cell.length_a   1.000
_cell.length_b   1.000
_cell.length_c   1.000
_cell.angle_alpha   90.00
_cell.angle_beta   90.00
_cell.angle_gamma   90.00
#
_symmetry.space_group_name_H-M   'P 1'
#
loop_
_entity.id
_entity.type
_entity.pdbx_description
1 polymer ?
#
loop_
_entity_poly.entity_id
_entity_poly.type
_entity_poly.pdbx_seq_one_letter_code
_entity_poly.pdbx_strand_id
1 'polypeptide(L)'
;GDVRQKTSAADLVTEADVSAERLITVRLRERYPQAMIVGEEACSDDPALLQGLGEADLAFVIDPVDGTFNFASGVPLFGVMLGVVVKGETVAGIIHDPIGKDWLIGARGAGSHIRHAHGTLEKVHVAEPAPISQMTGAVSWQYMPEPERSRL
;
A
#
# COMPACT_ATOMS: atom_id res chain seq x y z
N GLY A 1 -35.58 10.63 5.72
CA GLY A 1 -34.14 10.84 5.52
C GLY A 1 -33.54 9.47 5.36
N ASP A 2 -33.19 9.12 4.14
CA ASP A 2 -32.85 7.74 3.76
C ASP A 2 -31.59 7.26 4.48
N VAL A 3 -31.78 6.39 5.45
CA VAL A 3 -30.73 5.58 6.04
C VAL A 3 -30.43 4.47 5.05
N ARG A 4 -29.48 4.70 4.12
CA ARG A 4 -28.87 3.60 3.37
C ARG A 4 -28.03 2.78 4.34
N GLN A 5 -28.60 1.69 4.83
CA GLN A 5 -27.91 0.69 5.62
C GLN A 5 -26.91 -0.04 4.70
N LYS A 6 -25.63 0.31 4.80
CA LYS A 6 -24.54 -0.42 4.13
C LYS A 6 -24.21 -1.63 5.00
N THR A 7 -24.72 -2.81 4.63
CA THR A 7 -24.79 -3.98 5.53
C THR A 7 -23.81 -5.09 5.19
N SER A 8 -22.88 -4.90 4.25
CA SER A 8 -21.84 -5.90 3.95
C SER A 8 -20.44 -5.39 4.30
N ALA A 9 -19.57 -6.29 4.75
CA ALA A 9 -18.17 -5.99 5.03
C ALA A 9 -17.44 -5.49 3.76
N ALA A 10 -17.83 -5.99 2.58
CA ALA A 10 -17.30 -5.54 1.30
C ALA A 10 -17.68 -4.08 0.99
N ASP A 11 -18.92 -3.66 1.27
CA ASP A 11 -19.34 -2.27 1.01
C ASP A 11 -18.63 -1.25 1.92
N LEU A 12 -18.32 -1.64 3.15
CA LEU A 12 -17.61 -0.80 4.13
C LEU A 12 -16.14 -0.61 3.75
N VAL A 13 -15.52 -1.69 3.28
CA VAL A 13 -14.17 -1.68 2.73
C VAL A 13 -14.08 -0.71 1.56
N THR A 14 -14.90 -0.93 0.53
CA THR A 14 -14.87 -0.10 -0.69
C THR A 14 -15.10 1.38 -0.36
N GLU A 15 -15.94 1.72 0.62
CA GLU A 15 -16.09 3.11 1.06
C GLU A 15 -14.84 3.68 1.74
N ALA A 16 -14.16 2.89 2.57
CA ALA A 16 -12.93 3.29 3.25
C ALA A 16 -11.80 3.52 2.24
N ASP A 17 -11.57 2.56 1.35
CA ASP A 17 -10.58 2.62 0.27
C ASP A 17 -10.79 3.84 -0.62
N VAL A 18 -11.99 4.00 -1.19
CA VAL A 18 -12.33 5.13 -2.06
C VAL A 18 -12.22 6.47 -1.33
N SER A 19 -12.61 6.53 -0.05
CA SER A 19 -12.54 7.78 0.72
C SER A 19 -11.11 8.19 1.05
N ALA A 20 -10.27 7.22 1.42
CA ALA A 20 -8.86 7.45 1.72
C ALA A 20 -8.10 7.86 0.45
N GLU A 21 -8.27 7.13 -0.66
CA GLU A 21 -7.63 7.44 -1.94
C GLU A 21 -8.01 8.84 -2.42
N ARG A 22 -9.30 9.20 -2.36
CA ARG A 22 -9.78 10.52 -2.76
C ARG A 22 -9.14 11.63 -1.91
N LEU A 23 -9.07 11.45 -0.59
CA LEU A 23 -8.47 12.45 0.30
C LEU A 23 -6.98 12.63 -0.01
N ILE A 24 -6.22 11.54 -0.13
CA ILE A 24 -4.79 11.56 -0.43
C ILE A 24 -4.55 12.21 -1.80
N THR A 25 -5.31 11.81 -2.82
CA THR A 25 -5.22 12.38 -4.17
C THR A 25 -5.46 13.88 -4.17
N VAL A 26 -6.48 14.38 -3.47
CA VAL A 26 -6.75 15.83 -3.36
C VAL A 26 -5.54 16.55 -2.76
N ARG A 27 -4.99 16.05 -1.64
CA ARG A 27 -3.82 16.67 -0.98
C ARG A 27 -2.58 16.65 -1.84
N LEU A 28 -2.36 15.57 -2.60
CA LEU A 28 -1.23 15.48 -3.51
C LEU A 28 -1.40 16.43 -4.68
N ARG A 29 -2.59 16.55 -5.28
CA ARG A 29 -2.84 17.51 -6.38
C ARG A 29 -2.67 18.97 -5.92
N GLU A 30 -3.09 19.29 -4.70
CA GLU A 30 -2.88 20.62 -4.11
C GLU A 30 -1.39 20.99 -4.03
N ARG A 31 -0.52 20.02 -3.72
CA ARG A 31 0.91 20.25 -3.49
C ARG A 31 1.80 20.00 -4.71
N TYR A 32 1.39 19.09 -5.58
CA TYR A 32 2.12 18.61 -6.76
C TYR A 32 1.18 18.57 -7.98
N PRO A 33 0.74 19.73 -8.50
CA PRO A 33 -0.30 19.80 -9.52
C PRO A 33 0.08 19.15 -10.87
N GLN A 34 1.37 18.92 -11.11
CA GLN A 34 1.90 18.28 -12.32
C GLN A 34 2.24 16.81 -12.12
N ALA A 35 2.18 16.30 -10.88
CA ALA A 35 2.50 14.90 -10.62
C ALA A 35 1.37 14.01 -11.13
N MET A 36 1.76 12.87 -11.68
CA MET A 36 0.86 11.77 -11.93
C MET A 36 0.47 11.14 -10.59
N ILE A 37 -0.80 10.76 -10.43
CA ILE A 37 -1.29 10.10 -9.22
C ILE A 37 -2.04 8.86 -9.66
N VAL A 38 -1.65 7.73 -9.09
CA VAL A 38 -2.12 6.39 -9.41
C VAL A 38 -2.61 5.77 -8.11
N GLY A 39 -3.90 5.51 -8.00
CA GLY A 39 -4.48 4.81 -6.86
C GLY A 39 -4.92 3.40 -7.23
N GLU A 40 -4.85 2.47 -6.28
CA GLU A 40 -5.26 1.07 -6.47
C GLU A 40 -6.71 0.96 -6.98
N GLU A 41 -7.65 1.65 -6.33
CA GLU A 41 -9.08 1.55 -6.66
C GLU A 41 -9.35 2.13 -8.05
N ALA A 42 -8.80 3.31 -8.35
CA ALA A 42 -8.90 3.90 -9.67
C ALA A 42 -8.28 3.01 -10.77
N CYS A 43 -7.16 2.34 -10.49
CA CYS A 43 -6.52 1.45 -11.47
C CYS A 43 -7.25 0.12 -11.65
N SER A 44 -7.93 -0.37 -10.60
CA SER A 44 -8.80 -1.53 -10.69
C SER A 44 -9.96 -1.28 -11.66
N ASP A 45 -10.52 -0.06 -11.63
CA ASP A 45 -11.57 0.39 -12.55
C ASP A 45 -11.04 0.70 -13.97
N ASP A 46 -9.87 1.37 -14.07
CA ASP A 46 -9.23 1.71 -15.34
C ASP A 46 -7.71 1.42 -15.32
N PRO A 47 -7.30 0.21 -15.77
CA PRO A 47 -5.89 -0.16 -15.84
C PRO A 47 -5.05 0.72 -16.77
N ALA A 48 -5.68 1.49 -17.68
CA ALA A 48 -4.94 2.43 -18.53
C ALA A 48 -4.32 3.58 -17.73
N LEU A 49 -4.76 3.83 -16.51
CA LEU A 49 -4.15 4.82 -15.60
C LEU A 49 -2.71 4.48 -15.22
N LEU A 50 -2.25 3.24 -15.43
CA LEU A 50 -0.85 2.86 -15.25
C LEU A 50 0.04 3.29 -16.44
N GLN A 51 -0.56 3.59 -17.60
CA GLN A 51 0.20 4.04 -18.78
C GLN A 51 0.84 5.40 -18.51
N GLY A 52 2.14 5.52 -18.76
CA GLY A 52 2.88 6.76 -18.48
C GLY A 52 3.59 6.79 -17.12
N LEU A 53 3.34 5.82 -16.22
CA LEU A 53 3.98 5.79 -14.90
C LEU A 53 5.51 5.67 -15.00
N GLY A 54 6.00 4.93 -16.00
CA GLY A 54 7.43 4.77 -16.29
C GLY A 54 8.10 6.05 -16.81
N GLU A 55 7.34 6.93 -17.45
CA GLU A 55 7.83 8.15 -18.09
C GLU A 55 7.54 9.41 -17.29
N ALA A 56 6.69 9.34 -16.27
CA ALA A 56 6.29 10.48 -15.46
C ALA A 56 7.49 11.13 -14.75
N ASP A 57 7.62 12.46 -14.85
CA ASP A 57 8.64 13.22 -14.14
C ASP A 57 8.52 13.05 -12.61
N LEU A 58 7.29 12.96 -12.12
CA LEU A 58 6.95 12.64 -10.74
C LEU A 58 5.59 11.93 -10.72
N ALA A 59 5.53 10.79 -10.04
CA ALA A 59 4.30 10.06 -9.81
C ALA A 59 4.19 9.59 -8.36
N PHE A 60 2.95 9.48 -7.91
CA PHE A 60 2.56 8.95 -6.61
C PHE A 60 1.69 7.71 -6.83
N VAL A 61 2.04 6.60 -6.19
CA VAL A 61 1.27 5.35 -6.23
C VAL A 61 0.68 5.12 -4.85
N ILE A 62 -0.64 4.98 -4.75
CA ILE A 62 -1.39 4.91 -3.49
C ILE A 62 -2.05 3.53 -3.38
N ASP A 63 -1.85 2.89 -2.24
CA ASP A 63 -2.68 1.79 -1.75
C ASP A 63 -3.39 2.32 -0.49
N PRO A 64 -4.70 2.64 -0.58
CA PRO A 64 -5.41 3.34 0.49
C PRO A 64 -5.67 2.45 1.72
N VAL A 65 -5.83 1.13 1.57
CA VAL A 65 -6.00 0.16 2.66
C VAL A 65 -5.39 -1.20 2.27
N ASP A 66 -4.08 -1.35 2.46
CA ASP A 66 -3.41 -2.65 2.33
C ASP A 66 -3.82 -3.54 3.51
N GLY A 67 -4.24 -4.77 3.21
CA GLY A 67 -4.89 -5.63 4.20
C GLY A 67 -6.40 -5.40 4.30
N THR A 68 -7.03 -5.01 3.20
CA THR A 68 -8.48 -4.89 2.96
C THR A 68 -9.34 -5.92 3.72
N PHE A 69 -8.99 -7.22 3.65
CA PHE A 69 -9.72 -8.28 4.36
C PHE A 69 -9.62 -8.18 5.90
N ASN A 70 -8.43 -7.82 6.41
CA ASN A 70 -8.22 -7.60 7.83
C ASN A 70 -9.05 -6.40 8.30
N PHE A 71 -9.03 -5.30 7.54
CA PHE A 71 -9.86 -4.12 7.82
C PHE A 71 -11.35 -4.48 7.86
N ALA A 72 -11.85 -5.19 6.85
CA ALA A 72 -13.24 -5.68 6.77
C ALA A 72 -13.65 -6.53 7.98
N SER A 73 -12.71 -7.33 8.46
CA SER A 73 -12.90 -8.28 9.56
C SER A 73 -12.66 -7.67 10.95
N GLY A 74 -12.36 -6.37 11.02
CA GLY A 74 -12.04 -5.68 12.28
C GLY A 74 -10.70 -6.10 12.89
N VAL A 75 -9.83 -6.74 12.11
CA VAL A 75 -8.47 -7.12 12.51
C VAL A 75 -7.55 -5.90 12.31
N PRO A 76 -6.84 -5.43 13.35
CA PRO A 76 -6.01 -4.23 13.30
C PRO A 76 -4.66 -4.48 12.61
N LEU A 77 -4.68 -5.13 11.45
CA LEU A 77 -3.50 -5.46 10.65
C LEU A 77 -3.74 -4.99 9.21
N PHE A 78 -3.72 -3.67 9.03
CA PHE A 78 -3.85 -3.00 7.74
C PHE A 78 -3.04 -1.70 7.76
N GLY A 79 -2.72 -1.17 6.59
CA GLY A 79 -1.92 0.05 6.46
C GLY A 79 -2.36 0.94 5.30
N VAL A 80 -1.86 2.17 5.28
CA VAL A 80 -1.98 3.06 4.13
C VAL A 80 -0.60 3.22 3.51
N MET A 81 -0.46 2.93 2.21
CA MET A 81 0.84 3.00 1.54
C MET A 81 0.87 4.10 0.47
N LEU A 82 2.04 4.72 0.34
CA LEU A 82 2.33 5.67 -0.72
C LEU A 82 3.75 5.46 -1.25
N GLY A 83 3.87 5.14 -2.53
CA GLY A 83 5.12 5.12 -3.28
C GLY A 83 5.35 6.42 -4.04
N VAL A 84 6.62 6.82 -4.18
CA VAL A 84 7.04 7.96 -4.99
C VAL A 84 7.95 7.48 -6.10
N VAL A 85 7.56 7.76 -7.34
CA VAL A 85 8.26 7.37 -8.56
C VAL A 85 8.71 8.62 -9.30
N VAL A 86 9.96 8.64 -9.76
CA VAL A 86 10.54 9.73 -10.55
C VAL A 86 11.18 9.10 -11.77
N LYS A 87 10.67 9.44 -12.96
CA LYS A 87 11.16 8.94 -14.26
C LYS A 87 11.27 7.41 -14.29
N GLY A 88 10.22 6.75 -13.82
CA GLY A 88 10.11 5.29 -13.77
C GLY A 88 10.89 4.61 -12.64
N GLU A 89 11.60 5.36 -11.81
CA GLU A 89 12.31 4.82 -10.66
C GLU A 89 11.60 5.12 -9.34
N THR A 90 11.31 4.09 -8.54
CA THR A 90 10.85 4.29 -7.16
C THR A 90 11.98 4.90 -6.33
N VAL A 91 11.75 6.08 -5.77
CA VAL A 91 12.74 6.86 -5.00
C VAL A 91 12.40 6.99 -3.53
N ALA A 92 11.13 6.84 -3.15
CA ALA A 92 10.70 6.83 -1.76
C ALA A 92 9.41 6.03 -1.59
N GLY A 93 9.12 5.66 -0.35
CA GLY A 93 7.89 5.00 0.03
C GLY A 93 7.59 5.25 1.51
N ILE A 94 6.31 5.22 1.84
CA ILE A 94 5.83 5.32 3.22
C ILE A 94 4.68 4.33 3.43
N ILE A 95 4.69 3.68 4.58
CA ILE A 95 3.60 2.84 5.08
C ILE A 95 3.17 3.44 6.41
N HIS A 96 1.90 3.78 6.54
CA HIS A 96 1.29 4.23 7.78
C HIS A 96 0.51 3.09 8.41
N ASP A 97 0.76 2.82 9.69
CA ASP A 97 -0.14 2.04 10.54
C ASP A 97 -1.12 3.00 11.22
N PRO A 98 -2.41 3.03 10.85
CA PRO A 98 -3.39 3.94 11.46
C PRO A 98 -3.72 3.60 12.91
N ILE A 99 -3.52 2.35 13.33
CA ILE A 99 -3.85 1.86 14.66
C ILE A 99 -2.71 2.16 15.63
N GLY A 100 -1.50 1.71 15.30
CA GLY A 100 -0.28 1.99 16.07
C GLY A 100 0.17 3.45 15.96
N LYS A 101 -0.24 4.15 14.89
CA LYS A 101 0.16 5.52 14.52
C LYS A 101 1.65 5.65 14.18
N ASP A 102 2.24 4.54 13.77
CA ASP A 102 3.62 4.46 13.33
C ASP A 102 3.71 4.67 11.82
N TRP A 103 4.91 5.02 11.36
CA TRP A 103 5.22 5.22 9.96
C TRP A 103 6.52 4.53 9.60
N LEU A 104 6.50 3.60 8.66
CA LEU A 104 7.70 3.08 8.03
C LEU A 104 8.00 3.93 6.80
N ILE A 105 9.17 4.55 6.76
CA ILE A 105 9.57 5.50 5.71
C ILE A 105 10.86 5.00 5.09
N GLY A 106 10.89 4.88 3.76
CA GLY A 106 12.08 4.54 2.99
C GLY A 106 12.36 5.60 1.94
N ALA A 107 13.62 5.98 1.78
CA ALA A 107 14.04 6.83 0.66
C ALA A 107 15.40 6.41 0.13
N ARG A 108 15.55 6.49 -1.20
CA ARG A 108 16.78 6.14 -1.90
C ARG A 108 17.97 6.94 -1.33
N GLY A 109 19.03 6.22 -0.96
CA GLY A 109 20.23 6.81 -0.36
C GLY A 109 20.11 7.18 1.12
N ALA A 110 18.90 7.27 1.68
CA ALA A 110 18.67 7.57 3.10
C ALA A 110 18.46 6.31 3.96
N GLY A 111 18.09 5.19 3.34
CA GLY A 111 17.69 3.97 4.04
C GLY A 111 16.24 4.03 4.53
N SER A 112 15.91 3.14 5.48
CA SER A 112 14.55 2.98 6.01
C SER A 112 14.51 3.28 7.51
N HIS A 113 13.42 3.90 7.95
CA HIS A 113 13.21 4.30 9.34
C HIS A 113 11.77 4.06 9.78
N ILE A 114 11.56 3.67 11.03
CA ILE A 114 10.25 3.71 11.68
C ILE A 114 10.16 4.98 12.51
N ARG A 115 9.13 5.79 12.24
CA ARG A 115 8.72 6.88 13.11
C ARG A 115 7.59 6.39 13.99
N HIS A 116 7.89 6.20 15.26
CA HIS A 116 6.92 5.76 16.26
C HIS A 116 5.94 6.90 16.60
N ALA A 117 4.74 6.55 17.08
CA ALA A 117 3.70 7.50 17.47
C ALA A 117 4.16 8.55 18.48
N HIS A 118 5.08 8.18 19.38
CA HIS A 118 5.68 9.07 20.38
C HIS A 118 6.81 9.96 19.82
N GLY A 119 7.03 9.92 18.50
CA GLY A 119 7.87 10.87 17.76
C GLY A 119 9.32 10.45 17.57
N THR A 120 9.77 9.32 18.14
CA THR A 120 11.13 8.82 17.88
C THR A 120 11.24 8.28 16.48
N LEU A 121 12.41 8.50 15.87
CA LEU A 121 12.77 7.94 14.58
C LEU A 121 13.87 6.90 14.80
N GLU A 122 13.62 5.68 14.38
CA GLU A 122 14.53 4.54 14.52
C GLU A 122 14.91 4.02 13.14
N LYS A 123 16.19 3.73 12.92
CA LYS A 123 16.65 3.13 11.66
C LYS A 123 16.30 1.65 11.63
N VAL A 124 15.72 1.20 10.52
CA VAL A 124 15.39 -0.21 10.31
C VAL A 124 16.60 -0.93 9.72
N HIS A 125 16.83 -2.14 10.20
CA HIS A 125 17.85 -3.05 9.71
C HIS A 125 17.18 -4.36 9.29
N VAL A 126 17.67 -4.95 8.21
CA VAL A 126 17.31 -6.33 7.86
C VAL A 126 17.93 -7.27 8.88
N ALA A 127 17.24 -8.37 9.19
CA ALA A 127 17.80 -9.42 10.03
C ALA A 127 19.06 -10.00 9.38
N GLU A 128 20.00 -10.45 10.21
CA GLU A 128 21.17 -11.20 9.73
C GLU A 128 20.71 -12.49 9.04
N PRO A 129 21.43 -12.95 7.99
CA PRO A 129 21.09 -14.19 7.31
C PRO A 129 21.09 -15.39 8.27
N ALA A 130 19.99 -16.16 8.26
CA ALA A 130 19.93 -17.44 8.95
C ALA A 130 20.31 -18.61 8.01
N PRO A 131 20.84 -19.73 8.51
CA PRO A 131 20.99 -20.95 7.72
C PRO A 131 19.63 -21.41 7.16
N ILE A 132 19.60 -21.92 5.92
CA ILE A 132 18.37 -22.43 5.28
C ILE A 132 17.65 -23.45 6.17
N SER A 133 18.39 -24.27 6.92
CA SER A 133 17.83 -25.26 7.85
C SER A 133 17.03 -24.67 9.02
N GLN A 134 17.12 -23.36 9.25
CA GLN A 134 16.38 -22.62 10.29
C GLN A 134 15.29 -21.72 9.70
N MET A 135 15.18 -21.65 8.37
CA MET A 135 14.18 -20.83 7.70
C MET A 135 12.86 -21.61 7.56
N THR A 136 11.75 -20.93 7.85
CA THR A 136 10.41 -21.38 7.50
C THR A 136 9.90 -20.52 6.35
N GLY A 137 9.39 -21.14 5.29
CA GLY A 137 8.76 -20.44 4.17
C GLY A 137 7.32 -20.89 3.99
N ALA A 138 6.51 -20.02 3.40
CA ALA A 138 5.18 -20.35 2.90
C ALA A 138 5.13 -20.06 1.40
N VAL A 139 4.41 -20.90 0.65
CA VAL A 139 4.13 -20.67 -0.77
C VAL A 139 2.61 -20.69 -0.96
N SER A 140 2.07 -19.66 -1.60
CA SER A 140 0.66 -19.66 -1.97
C SER A 140 0.47 -20.50 -3.23
N TRP A 141 0.14 -21.77 -3.04
CA TRP A 141 -0.06 -22.73 -4.14
C TRP A 141 -1.28 -22.39 -5.01
N GLN A 142 -2.25 -21.64 -4.47
CA GLN A 142 -3.51 -21.29 -5.15
C GLN A 142 -3.32 -20.50 -6.46
N TYR A 143 -2.22 -19.73 -6.56
CA TYR A 143 -1.89 -18.92 -7.73
C TYR A 143 -0.90 -19.60 -8.69
N MET A 144 -0.49 -20.85 -8.43
CA MET A 144 0.38 -21.59 -9.33
C MET A 144 -0.38 -21.97 -10.62
N PRO A 145 0.31 -22.06 -11.77
CA PRO A 145 -0.29 -22.57 -13.00
C PRO A 145 -0.68 -24.05 -12.85
N GLU A 146 -1.55 -24.52 -13.75
CA GLU A 146 -1.75 -25.96 -13.95
C GLU A 146 -0.57 -26.54 -14.77
N PRO A 147 -0.13 -27.77 -14.49
CA PRO A 147 -0.71 -28.74 -13.56
C PRO A 147 -0.16 -28.68 -12.12
N GLU A 148 0.75 -27.75 -11.81
CA GLU A 148 1.43 -27.68 -10.50
C GLU A 148 0.44 -27.48 -9.36
N ARG A 149 -0.57 -26.62 -9.56
CA ARG A 149 -1.61 -26.35 -8.57
C ARG A 149 -2.43 -27.59 -8.18
N SER A 150 -2.69 -28.51 -9.12
CA SER A 150 -3.47 -29.73 -8.84
C SER A 150 -2.63 -30.91 -8.35
N ARG A 151 -1.29 -30.78 -8.27
CA ARG A 151 -0.37 -31.86 -7.88
C ARG A 151 0.12 -31.78 -6.43
N LEU A 152 0.03 -30.60 -5.83
CA LEU A 152 0.35 -30.32 -4.43
C LEU A 152 -0.88 -30.50 -3.55
#